data_AF-A0A5E4C6J4-F1
#
_entry.id   AF-A0A5E4C6J4-F1
#
_cell.length_a   1.000
_cell.length_b   1.000
_cell.length_c   1.000
_cell.angle_alpha   90.00
_cell.angle_beta   90.00
_cell.angle_gamma   90.00
#
_symmetry.space_group_name_H-M   'P 1'
#
loop_
_entity.id
_entity.type
_entity.pdbx_description
1 polymer ?
#
loop_
_entity_poly.entity_id
_entity_poly.type
_entity_poly.pdbx_seq_one_letter_code
_entity_poly.pdbx_strand_id
1 'polypeptide(L)' 'IRRQGGIQLLVDLLDHRMTEVHRSACGALRNLVYGKANDDNKIALKNCGGIPALVRLLRKTTDLEIRELVT' A
#
# COMPACT_ATOMS: atom_id res chain seq x y z
N ILE A 1 -8.75 16.81 -3.33
CA ILE A 1 -8.31 15.46 -3.79
C ILE A 1 -8.35 14.40 -2.66
N ARG A 2 -8.70 14.76 -1.41
CA ARG A 2 -8.64 13.89 -0.22
C ARG A 2 -9.92 13.09 0.09
N ARG A 3 -10.77 12.80 -0.90
CA ARG A 3 -12.10 12.21 -0.68
C ARG A 3 -12.18 10.75 -1.18
N GLN A 4 -12.21 9.84 -0.20
CA GLN A 4 -12.78 8.48 -0.17
C GLN A 4 -12.30 7.34 -1.09
N GLY A 5 -11.46 7.54 -2.11
CA GLY A 5 -11.11 6.43 -3.05
C GLY A 5 -9.63 6.09 -3.23
N GLY A 6 -8.72 6.99 -2.84
CA GLY A 6 -7.30 6.87 -3.18
C GLY A 6 -6.61 5.65 -2.57
N ILE A 7 -6.89 5.35 -1.30
CA ILE A 7 -6.27 4.21 -0.60
C ILE A 7 -6.73 2.88 -1.18
N GLN A 8 -8.03 2.72 -1.49
CA GLN A 8 -8.55 1.51 -2.14
C GLN A 8 -7.84 1.28 -3.49
N LEU A 9 -7.75 2.32 -4.32
CA LEU A 9 -7.10 2.22 -5.62
C LEU A 9 -5.61 1.84 -5.49
N LEU A 10 -4.89 2.42 -4.52
CA LEU A 10 -3.51 2.03 -4.25
C LEU A 10 -3.38 0.59 -3.78
N VAL A 11 -4.34 0.08 -2.98
CA VAL A 11 -4.37 -1.33 -2.55
C VAL A 11 -4.64 -2.26 -3.73
N ASP A 12 -5.53 -1.88 -4.64
CA ASP A 12 -5.83 -2.68 -5.85
C ASP A 12 -4.61 -2.76 -6.77
N LEU A 13 -3.81 -1.68 -6.85
CA LEU A 13 -2.56 -1.65 -7.62
C LEU A 13 -1.48 -2.62 -7.07
N LEU A 14 -1.59 -3.11 -5.83
CA LEU A 14 -0.65 -4.10 -5.27
C LEU A 14 -0.76 -5.48 -5.94
N ASP A 15 -1.84 -5.76 -6.68
CA ASP A 15 -1.98 -7.01 -7.47
C ASP A 15 -1.77 -6.77 -8.98
N HIS A 16 -1.26 -5.60 -9.37
CA HIS A 16 -0.90 -5.31 -10.74
C HIS A 16 0.23 -6.24 -11.24
N ARG A 17 0.41 -6.38 -12.55
CA ARG A 17 1.45 -7.27 -13.13
C ARG A 17 2.84 -6.66 -13.18
N MET A 18 2.96 -5.36 -12.94
CA MET A 18 4.20 -4.59 -13.11
C MET A 18 4.78 -4.22 -11.74
N THR A 19 6.05 -4.58 -11.52
CA THR A 19 6.79 -4.30 -10.28
C THR A 19 6.92 -2.80 -10.00
N GLU A 20 7.10 -1.96 -11.03
CA GLU A 20 7.15 -0.50 -10.89
C GLU A 20 5.86 0.09 -10.29
N VAL A 21 4.71 -0.52 -10.63
CA VAL A 21 3.40 -0.13 -10.08
C VAL A 21 3.31 -0.52 -8.61
N HIS A 22 3.83 -1.70 -8.23
CA HIS A 22 3.91 -2.11 -6.83
C HIS A 22 4.78 -1.16 -6.01
N ARG A 23 5.96 -0.79 -6.51
CA ARG A 23 6.86 0.17 -5.84
C ARG A 23 6.17 1.51 -5.63
N SER A 24 5.55 2.05 -6.68
CA SER A 24 4.84 3.33 -6.61
C SER A 24 3.67 3.28 -5.63
N ALA A 25 2.87 2.20 -5.67
CA ALA A 25 1.73 2.01 -4.78
C ALA A 25 2.17 1.85 -3.32
N CYS A 26 3.17 1.00 -3.04
CA CYS A 26 3.73 0.83 -1.70
C CYS A 26 4.30 2.14 -1.15
N GLY A 27 5.08 2.88 -1.95
CA GLY A 27 5.64 4.16 -1.54
C GLY A 27 4.55 5.19 -1.21
N ALA A 28 3.52 5.28 -2.05
CA ALA A 28 2.37 6.15 -1.80
C ALA A 28 1.61 5.73 -0.53
N LEU A 29 1.33 4.44 -0.35
CA LEU A 29 0.66 3.92 0.84
C LEU A 29 1.45 4.21 2.11
N ARG A 30 2.77 3.96 2.11
CA ARG A 30 3.67 4.28 3.21
C ARG A 30 3.58 5.76 3.57
N ASN A 31 3.70 6.65 2.57
CA ASN A 31 3.61 8.10 2.80
C ASN A 31 2.25 8.53 3.35
N LEU A 32 1.15 7.88 2.93
CA LEU A 32 -0.20 8.19 3.39
C LEU A 32 -0.48 7.73 4.82
N VAL A 33 0.11 6.61 5.26
CA VAL A 33 -0.08 6.10 6.63
C VAL A 33 1.00 6.55 7.61
N TYR A 34 2.12 7.09 7.11
CA TYR A 34 3.21 7.60 7.94
C TYR A 34 2.75 8.83 8.74
N GLY A 35 3.02 8.82 10.04
CA GLY A 35 2.68 9.92 10.96
C GLY A 35 1.56 9.61 11.96
N LYS A 36 1.59 10.32 13.09
CA LYS A 36 0.69 10.12 14.23
C LYS A 36 -0.72 10.67 14.00
N ALA A 37 -0.89 11.60 13.05
CA ALA A 37 -2.16 12.25 12.73
C ALA A 37 -2.95 11.55 11.60
N ASN A 38 -2.46 10.43 11.07
CA ASN A 38 -3.03 9.74 9.90
C ASN A 38 -3.82 8.47 10.28
N ASP A 39 -4.49 8.50 11.44
CA ASP A 39 -5.24 7.32 11.92
C ASP A 39 -6.43 6.97 11.01
N ASP A 40 -7.09 7.96 10.40
CA ASP A 40 -8.13 7.72 9.38
C ASP A 40 -7.58 6.97 8.15
N ASN A 41 -6.36 7.29 7.71
CA ASN A 41 -5.73 6.60 6.58
C ASN A 41 -5.34 5.16 6.96
N LYS A 42 -4.86 4.93 8.19
CA LYS A 42 -4.57 3.58 8.70
C LYS A 42 -5.84 2.74 8.81
N ILE A 43 -6.93 3.34 9.30
CA ILE A 43 -8.24 2.70 9.39
C ILE A 43 -8.77 2.39 7.99
N ALA A 44 -8.70 3.34 7.05
CA ALA A 44 -9.09 3.12 5.67
C ALA A 44 -8.28 2.00 5.02
N LEU A 45 -6.95 1.98 5.20
CA LEU A 45 -6.06 0.94 4.69
C LEU A 45 -6.43 -0.44 5.25
N LYS A 46 -6.76 -0.51 6.54
CA LYS A 46 -7.24 -1.75 7.18
C LYS A 46 -8.58 -2.18 6.58
N ASN A 47 -9.53 -1.27 6.44
CA ASN A 47 -10.88 -1.55 5.98
C ASN A 47 -10.92 -2.00 4.51
N CYS A 48 -10.01 -1.52 3.66
CA CYS A 48 -9.89 -1.97 2.27
C CYS A 48 -9.04 -3.23 2.07
N GLY A 49 -8.61 -3.89 3.14
CA GLY A 49 -7.78 -5.10 3.03
C GLY A 49 -6.33 -4.82 2.60
N GLY A 50 -5.81 -3.63 2.87
CA GLY A 50 -4.42 -3.28 2.56
C GLY A 50 -3.40 -4.16 3.25
N ILE A 51 -3.62 -4.54 4.52
CA ILE A 51 -2.72 -5.44 5.26
C ILE A 51 -2.55 -6.80 4.56
N PRO A 52 -3.62 -7.57 4.27
CA PRO A 52 -3.45 -8.84 3.56
C PRO A 52 -2.90 -8.67 2.13
N ALA A 53 -3.19 -7.55 1.45
CA ALA A 53 -2.60 -7.26 0.13
C ALA A 53 -1.08 -7.05 0.21
N LEU A 54 -0.60 -6.28 1.18
CA LEU A 54 0.83 -6.04 1.43
C LEU A 54 1.56 -7.34 1.81
N VAL A 55 0.98 -8.18 2.67
CA VAL A 55 1.54 -9.50 3.02
C VAL A 55 1.60 -10.43 1.80
N ARG A 56 0.58 -10.42 0.95
CA ARG A 56 0.58 -11.20 -0.30
C ARG A 56 1.65 -10.72 -1.26
N LEU A 57 1.81 -9.41 -1.40
CA LEU A 57 2.86 -8.81 -2.22
C LEU A 57 4.26 -9.20 -1.70
N LEU A 58 4.51 -9.12 -0.40
CA LEU A 58 5.77 -9.56 0.23
C LEU A 58 6.11 -11.03 -0.06
N ARG A 59 5.10 -11.91 -0.14
CA ARG A 59 5.31 -13.32 -0.46
C ARG A 59 5.57 -13.58 -1.95
N LYS A 60 5.05 -12.72 -2.83
CA LYS A 60 5.19 -12.85 -4.29
C LYS A 60 6.43 -12.15 -4.84
N THR A 61 6.82 -11.02 -4.25
CA THR A 61 7.88 -10.15 -4.78
C THR A 61 9.28 -10.64 -4.41
N THR A 62 10.20 -10.62 -5.38
CA THR A 62 11.64 -10.82 -5.16
C THR A 62 12.40 -9.49 -5.07
N ASP A 63 11.69 -8.37 -5.26
CA ASP A 63 12.25 -7.02 -5.24
C ASP A 63 12.54 -6.59 -3.79
N LEU A 64 13.81 -6.27 -3.51
CA LEU A 64 14.26 -5.88 -2.18
C LEU A 64 13.70 -4.52 -1.74
N GLU A 65 13.54 -3.57 -2.65
CA GLU A 65 13.00 -2.25 -2.29
C GLU A 65 11.52 -2.34 -1.93
N ILE A 66 10.73 -3.15 -2.65
CA ILE A 66 9.33 -3.38 -2.27
C ILE A 66 9.26 -4.02 -0.87
N ARG A 67 10.20 -4.92 -0.55
CA ARG A 67 10.25 -5.52 0.79
C ARG A 67 10.58 -4.47 1.84
N GLU A 68 11.59 -3.63 1.62
CA GLU A 68 11.95 -2.54 2.53
C GLU A 68 10.82 -1.52 2.74
N LEU A 69 9.98 -1.29 1.74
CA LEU A 69 8.83 -0.37 1.86
C LEU A 69 7.71 -0.92 2.75
N VAL A 70 7.59 -2.25 2.87
CA VAL A 70 6.52 -2.92 3.63
C VAL A 70 6.98 -3.37 5.01
N THR A 71 8.29 -3.49 5.26
CA THR A 71 8.88 -3.89 6.55
C THR A 71 9.09 -2.68 7.47
#